data_AF-W4LXA1-F1
#
_entry.id   AF-W4LXA1-F1
#
_cell.length_a   1.000
_cell.length_b   1.000
_cell.length_c   1.000
_cell.angle_alpha   90.00
_cell.angle_beta   90.00
_cell.angle_gamma   90.00
#
_symmetry.space_group_name_H-M   'P 1'
#
loop_
_entity.id
_entity.type
_entity.pdbx_description
1 polymer ?
#
loop_
_entity_poly.entity_id
_entity_poly.type
_entity_poly.pdbx_seq_one_letter_code
_entity_poly.pdbx_strand_id
1 'polypeptide(L)'
;MSLHAAFAVCLYLLGYLVWPLPTLAAEAANGASVYAFGRHLLELGDHYRAITELKRFSLLFPDDPKQLAAQMLLGFAYEASTDYDSAIGSFRRLQQTEDGNDFNRLALFKLGEMRLQQRQYQQATQLFQRFLRQFPDGPLVDRTTYLLGVTHILEGQADAAKQRFTSLAPGSPWVHRANAIQGALDMAEPRPSKSPRVAGILAGILPGAGHLYLGKPRHAITALLLNGLFLTGATVAFLEGLEAAGVILLYFETGWYLGNINSAREGAHEFNRRHMQDVRDQLYKTYVPPGLTIKQLPGLGLNIQF
;
A
#
# COMPACT_ATOMS: atom_id res chain seq x y z
N MET A 1 -41.45 49.20 -50.60
CA MET A 1 -40.38 48.25 -50.98
C MET A 1 -41.01 47.09 -51.71
N SER A 2 -40.66 46.87 -52.98
CA SER A 2 -41.26 45.83 -53.82
C SER A 2 -40.87 44.44 -53.32
N LEU A 3 -41.78 43.47 -53.46
CA LEU A 3 -41.58 42.06 -53.06
C LEU A 3 -40.28 41.44 -53.62
N HIS A 4 -39.81 41.98 -54.75
CA HIS A 4 -38.57 41.59 -55.42
C HIS A 4 -37.30 41.99 -54.64
N ALA A 5 -37.30 43.12 -53.94
CA ALA A 5 -36.16 43.56 -53.13
C ALA A 5 -35.99 42.70 -51.87
N ALA A 6 -37.08 42.24 -51.27
CA ALA A 6 -37.05 41.34 -50.10
C ALA A 6 -36.53 39.94 -50.47
N PHE A 7 -36.87 39.44 -51.67
CA PHE A 7 -36.43 38.13 -52.15
C PHE A 7 -34.93 38.10 -52.51
N ALA A 8 -34.42 39.18 -53.11
CA ALA A 8 -33.00 39.31 -53.43
C ALA A 8 -32.13 39.41 -52.16
N VAL A 9 -32.61 40.10 -51.12
CA VAL A 9 -31.91 40.19 -49.82
C VAL A 9 -31.92 38.84 -49.10
N CYS A 10 -33.01 38.06 -49.17
CA CYS A 10 -33.03 36.71 -48.60
C CYS A 10 -32.09 35.73 -49.33
N LEU A 11 -31.98 35.80 -50.66
CA LEU A 11 -31.03 34.98 -51.42
C LEU A 11 -29.57 35.37 -51.15
N TYR A 12 -29.29 36.66 -50.96
CA TYR A 12 -27.97 37.13 -50.55
C TYR A 12 -27.61 36.68 -49.13
N LEU A 13 -28.56 36.71 -48.19
CA LEU A 13 -28.34 36.25 -46.81
C LEU A 13 -28.23 34.72 -46.71
N LEU A 14 -28.97 33.97 -47.54
CA LEU A 14 -28.82 32.51 -47.66
C LEU A 14 -27.46 32.11 -48.27
N GLY A 15 -26.92 32.92 -49.19
CA GLY A 15 -25.58 32.71 -49.75
C GLY A 15 -24.45 32.79 -48.71
N TYR A 16 -24.60 33.60 -47.67
CA TYR A 16 -23.66 33.65 -46.53
C TYR A 16 -23.86 32.51 -45.53
N LEU A 17 -25.04 31.89 -45.49
CA LEU A 17 -25.35 30.74 -44.63
C LEU A 17 -24.81 29.41 -45.18
N VAL A 18 -24.47 29.37 -46.47
CA VAL A 18 -23.96 28.17 -47.18
C VAL A 18 -22.50 28.35 -47.63
N TRP A 19 -21.87 29.49 -47.34
CA TRP A 19 -20.40 29.51 -47.39
C TRP A 19 -19.95 28.48 -46.37
N PRO A 20 -19.23 27.40 -46.75
CA PRO A 20 -18.58 26.60 -45.74
C PRO A 20 -17.68 27.59 -45.05
N LEU A 21 -18.01 27.95 -43.80
CA LEU A 21 -17.01 28.44 -42.86
C LEU A 21 -15.83 27.53 -43.16
N PRO A 22 -14.65 28.06 -43.55
CA PRO A 22 -13.48 27.20 -43.57
C PRO A 22 -13.58 26.58 -42.20
N THR A 23 -13.81 25.27 -42.16
CA THR A 23 -13.55 24.53 -40.96
C THR A 23 -12.08 24.91 -40.79
N LEU A 24 -11.82 25.86 -39.89
CA LEU A 24 -10.75 25.72 -38.95
C LEU A 24 -11.06 24.35 -38.37
N ALA A 25 -10.66 23.32 -39.12
CA ALA A 25 -10.52 21.98 -38.65
C ALA A 25 -9.60 22.27 -37.50
N ALA A 26 -10.19 22.31 -36.30
CA ALA A 26 -9.45 22.51 -35.07
C ALA A 26 -8.31 21.55 -35.22
N GLU A 27 -7.12 22.08 -35.48
CA GLU A 27 -6.03 21.41 -36.19
C GLU A 27 -5.99 19.99 -35.67
N ALA A 28 -6.46 19.02 -36.48
CA ALA A 28 -6.96 17.75 -35.98
C ALA A 28 -5.91 17.21 -35.01
N ALA A 29 -6.23 17.22 -33.71
CA ALA A 29 -5.20 17.27 -32.68
C ALA A 29 -4.16 16.19 -32.99
N ASN A 30 -2.95 16.60 -33.40
CA ASN A 30 -1.95 15.64 -33.81
C ASN A 30 -1.64 14.75 -32.58
N GLY A 31 -1.53 13.43 -32.73
CA GLY A 31 -1.28 12.52 -31.61
C GLY A 31 -0.11 12.97 -30.74
N ALA A 32 0.92 13.54 -31.36
CA ALA A 32 2.05 14.15 -30.68
C ALA A 32 1.66 15.29 -29.72
N SER A 33 0.69 16.16 -30.07
CA SER A 33 0.28 17.28 -29.22
C SER A 33 -0.57 16.83 -28.03
N VAL A 34 -1.51 15.89 -28.24
CA VAL A 34 -2.33 15.32 -27.16
C VAL A 34 -1.45 14.58 -26.15
N TYR A 35 -0.52 13.78 -26.65
CA TYR A 35 0.47 13.10 -25.80
C TYR A 35 1.34 14.09 -25.02
N ALA A 36 1.92 15.09 -25.70
CA ALA A 36 2.81 16.06 -25.06
C ALA A 36 2.08 16.87 -23.98
N PHE A 37 0.81 17.21 -24.22
CA PHE A 37 -0.03 17.90 -23.24
C PHE A 37 -0.33 17.03 -22.02
N GLY A 38 -0.69 15.75 -22.21
CA GLY A 38 -0.87 14.80 -21.11
C GLY A 38 0.40 14.61 -20.26
N ARG A 39 1.57 14.51 -20.90
CA ARG A 39 2.87 14.45 -20.21
C ARG A 39 3.15 15.74 -19.42
N HIS A 40 2.91 16.90 -20.01
CA HIS A 40 3.14 18.18 -19.35
C HIS A 40 2.26 18.35 -18.11
N LEU A 41 0.98 17.98 -18.19
CA LEU A 41 0.06 17.97 -17.05
C LEU A 41 0.58 17.09 -15.91
N LEU A 42 1.15 15.91 -16.22
CA LEU A 42 1.75 15.04 -15.22
C LEU A 42 2.97 15.68 -14.54
N GLU A 43 3.82 16.38 -15.30
CA GLU A 43 4.99 17.11 -14.77
C GLU A 43 4.58 18.25 -13.82
N LEU A 44 3.46 18.92 -14.13
CA LEU A 44 2.81 19.93 -13.29
C LEU A 44 2.11 19.36 -12.05
N GLY A 45 1.89 18.04 -12.01
CA GLY A 45 1.14 17.37 -10.95
C GLY A 45 -0.38 17.39 -11.12
N ASP A 46 -0.90 17.82 -12.27
CA ASP A 46 -2.33 17.75 -12.60
C ASP A 46 -2.69 16.33 -13.06
N HIS A 47 -2.68 15.39 -12.11
CA HIS A 47 -2.77 13.96 -12.37
C HIS A 47 -4.08 13.57 -13.06
N TYR A 48 -5.21 14.16 -12.67
CA TYR A 48 -6.53 13.83 -13.23
C TYR A 48 -6.67 14.26 -14.69
N ARG A 49 -6.19 15.47 -15.04
CA ARG A 49 -6.20 15.91 -16.43
C ARG A 49 -5.17 15.14 -17.27
N ALA A 50 -4.00 14.85 -16.71
CA ALA A 50 -3.02 13.98 -17.37
C ALA A 50 -3.62 12.61 -17.72
N ILE A 51 -4.34 11.97 -16.78
CA ILE A 51 -5.04 10.70 -17.02
C ILE A 51 -6.05 10.84 -18.18
N THR A 52 -6.80 11.93 -18.20
CA THR A 52 -7.83 12.18 -19.23
C THR A 52 -7.21 12.30 -20.62
N GLU A 53 -6.17 13.12 -20.76
CA GLU A 53 -5.51 13.36 -22.05
C GLU A 53 -4.71 12.14 -22.53
N LEU A 54 -4.05 11.41 -21.62
CA LEU A 54 -3.34 10.19 -21.99
C LEU A 54 -4.31 9.07 -22.41
N LYS A 55 -5.47 8.94 -21.77
CA LYS A 55 -6.53 8.03 -22.23
C LYS A 55 -7.07 8.43 -23.60
N ARG A 56 -7.28 9.73 -23.82
CA ARG A 56 -7.72 10.26 -25.11
C ARG A 56 -6.69 9.95 -26.19
N PHE A 57 -5.41 10.13 -25.91
CA PHE A 57 -4.32 9.76 -26.82
C PHE A 57 -4.38 8.27 -27.18
N SER A 58 -4.50 7.38 -26.19
CA SER A 58 -4.59 5.94 -26.44
C SER A 58 -5.84 5.53 -27.24
N LEU A 59 -6.95 6.25 -27.09
CA LEU A 59 -8.17 5.97 -27.83
C LEU A 59 -8.11 6.46 -29.28
N LEU A 60 -7.58 7.67 -29.50
CA LEU A 60 -7.61 8.32 -30.82
C LEU A 60 -6.44 7.91 -31.72
N PHE A 61 -5.32 7.44 -31.15
CA PHE A 61 -4.10 7.13 -31.90
C PHE A 61 -3.54 5.73 -31.56
N PRO A 62 -4.34 4.65 -31.65
CA PRO A 62 -3.96 3.32 -31.16
C PRO A 62 -2.68 2.74 -31.77
N ASP A 63 -2.31 3.16 -32.99
CA ASP A 63 -1.11 2.69 -33.70
C ASP A 63 0.11 3.62 -33.52
N ASP A 64 0.00 4.67 -32.71
CA ASP A 64 1.10 5.62 -32.48
C ASP A 64 2.26 4.96 -31.70
N PRO A 65 3.53 5.17 -32.12
CA PRO A 65 4.69 4.58 -31.45
C PRO A 65 4.82 4.94 -29.95
N LYS A 66 4.16 6.01 -29.49
CA LYS A 66 4.15 6.44 -28.08
C LYS A 66 3.11 5.71 -27.22
N GLN A 67 2.40 4.69 -27.71
CA GLN A 67 1.43 3.96 -26.88
C GLN A 67 2.03 3.38 -25.60
N LEU A 68 3.23 2.77 -25.67
CA LEU A 68 3.91 2.26 -24.47
C LEU A 68 4.29 3.37 -23.49
N ALA A 69 4.75 4.51 -24.02
CA ALA A 69 5.08 5.68 -23.21
C ALA A 69 3.82 6.24 -22.53
N ALA A 70 2.73 6.42 -23.27
CA ALA A 70 1.47 6.90 -22.72
C ALA A 70 0.91 5.96 -21.64
N GLN A 71 0.99 4.65 -21.87
CA GLN A 71 0.56 3.63 -20.92
C GLN A 71 1.42 3.63 -19.64
N MET A 72 2.73 3.88 -19.75
CA MET A 72 3.62 4.08 -18.60
C MET A 72 3.27 5.37 -17.83
N LEU A 73 3.07 6.49 -18.54
CA LEU A 73 2.67 7.77 -17.95
C LEU A 73 1.32 7.69 -17.23
N LEU A 74 0.36 6.93 -17.78
CA LEU A 74 -0.91 6.63 -17.10
C LEU A 74 -0.67 5.92 -15.77
N GLY A 75 0.22 4.92 -15.73
CA GLY A 75 0.59 4.24 -14.49
C GLY A 75 1.14 5.21 -13.44
N PHE A 76 2.05 6.09 -13.83
CA PHE A 76 2.58 7.13 -12.94
C PHE A 76 1.51 8.14 -12.49
N ALA A 77 0.64 8.59 -13.38
CA ALA A 77 -0.42 9.54 -13.04
C ALA A 77 -1.42 8.93 -12.05
N TYR A 78 -1.80 7.67 -12.26
CA TYR A 78 -2.64 6.93 -11.33
C TYR A 78 -1.99 6.72 -9.97
N GLU A 79 -0.72 6.31 -9.94
CA GLU A 79 0.06 6.14 -8.70
C GLU A 79 0.13 7.46 -7.91
N ALA A 80 0.42 8.57 -8.59
CA ALA A 80 0.48 9.89 -7.98
C ALA A 80 -0.89 10.36 -7.47
N SER A 81 -1.98 9.95 -8.12
CA SER A 81 -3.36 10.18 -7.65
C SER A 81 -3.83 9.19 -6.57
N THR A 82 -2.96 8.29 -6.09
CA THR A 82 -3.25 7.21 -5.12
C THR A 82 -4.26 6.15 -5.58
N ASP A 83 -4.66 6.17 -6.86
CA ASP A 83 -5.46 5.12 -7.48
C ASP A 83 -4.55 3.93 -7.86
N TYR A 84 -4.19 3.17 -6.84
CA TYR A 84 -3.26 2.06 -6.97
C TYR A 84 -3.81 0.93 -7.85
N ASP A 85 -5.12 0.72 -7.89
CA ASP A 85 -5.69 -0.37 -8.71
C ASP A 85 -5.59 -0.04 -10.20
N SER A 86 -5.91 1.19 -10.60
CA SER A 86 -5.74 1.65 -11.99
C SER A 86 -4.26 1.74 -12.40
N ALA A 87 -3.37 2.14 -11.49
CA ALA A 87 -1.93 2.14 -11.75
C ALA A 87 -1.38 0.73 -11.96
N ILE A 88 -1.76 -0.25 -11.11
CA ILE A 88 -1.40 -1.66 -11.28
C ILE A 88 -1.91 -2.18 -12.63
N GLY A 89 -3.17 -1.88 -12.99
CA GLY A 89 -3.72 -2.25 -14.30
C GLY A 89 -2.92 -1.65 -15.46
N SER A 90 -2.41 -0.44 -15.27
CA SER A 90 -1.64 0.26 -16.30
C SER A 90 -0.24 -0.32 -16.49
N PHE A 91 0.48 -0.64 -15.41
CA PHE A 91 1.78 -1.29 -15.49
C PHE A 91 1.67 -2.76 -15.94
N ARG A 92 0.59 -3.46 -15.57
CA ARG A 92 0.36 -4.85 -16.02
C ARG A 92 0.16 -4.96 -17.53
N ARG A 93 -0.48 -3.98 -18.17
CA ARG A 93 -0.64 -3.96 -19.63
C ARG A 93 0.70 -3.88 -20.37
N LEU A 94 1.69 -3.21 -19.78
CA LEU A 94 3.03 -3.18 -20.36
C LEU A 94 3.67 -4.58 -20.34
N GLN A 95 3.53 -5.31 -19.23
CA GLN A 95 4.05 -6.69 -19.07
C GLN A 95 3.52 -7.74 -20.07
N GLN A 96 2.55 -7.39 -20.92
CA GLN A 96 1.99 -8.32 -21.92
C GLN A 96 2.80 -8.37 -23.21
N THR A 97 3.72 -7.43 -23.43
CA THR A 97 4.66 -7.51 -24.55
C THR A 97 5.88 -8.34 -24.12
N GLU A 98 6.29 -9.31 -24.94
CA GLU A 98 7.41 -10.23 -24.59
C GLU A 98 8.78 -9.56 -24.68
N ASP A 99 8.85 -8.35 -25.23
CA ASP A 99 10.10 -7.62 -25.42
C ASP A 99 10.65 -7.21 -24.05
N GLY A 100 11.78 -7.76 -23.61
CA GLY A 100 12.48 -7.39 -22.37
C GLY A 100 13.01 -5.94 -22.33
N ASN A 101 12.33 -4.99 -22.96
CA ASN A 101 12.63 -3.58 -23.05
C ASN A 101 12.47 -2.87 -21.69
N ASP A 102 12.91 -1.61 -21.64
CA ASP A 102 12.93 -0.86 -20.39
C ASP A 102 11.54 -0.43 -19.90
N PHE A 103 10.52 -0.43 -20.76
CA PHE A 103 9.12 -0.30 -20.31
C PHE A 103 8.71 -1.50 -19.47
N ASN A 104 9.04 -2.72 -19.91
CA ASN A 104 8.74 -3.94 -19.18
C ASN A 104 9.55 -4.08 -17.91
N ARG A 105 10.82 -3.71 -17.94
CA ARG A 105 11.64 -3.62 -16.74
C ARG A 105 11.01 -2.68 -15.70
N LEU A 106 10.75 -1.43 -16.10
CA LEU A 106 10.22 -0.42 -15.19
C LEU A 106 8.82 -0.77 -14.69
N ALA A 107 7.94 -1.31 -15.54
CA ALA A 107 6.60 -1.71 -15.14
C ALA A 107 6.60 -2.86 -14.12
N LEU A 108 7.45 -3.88 -14.30
CA LEU A 108 7.54 -4.97 -13.33
C LEU A 108 8.09 -4.48 -11.98
N PHE A 109 9.11 -3.62 -12.02
CA PHE A 109 9.64 -2.96 -10.83
C PHE A 109 8.53 -2.18 -10.10
N LYS A 110 7.76 -1.39 -10.85
CA LYS A 110 6.65 -0.59 -10.33
C LYS A 110 5.55 -1.42 -9.70
N LEU A 111 5.18 -2.54 -10.30
CA LEU A 111 4.22 -3.47 -9.69
C LEU A 111 4.70 -3.96 -8.32
N GLY A 112 5.99 -4.33 -8.19
CA GLY A 112 6.57 -4.73 -6.92
C GLY A 112 6.57 -3.60 -5.88
N GLU A 113 6.98 -2.40 -6.29
CA GLU A 113 6.99 -1.20 -5.45
C GLU A 113 5.57 -0.86 -4.94
N MET A 114 4.56 -0.97 -5.79
CA MET A 114 3.16 -0.73 -5.40
C MET A 114 2.65 -1.78 -4.42
N ARG A 115 2.97 -3.06 -4.61
CA ARG A 115 2.59 -4.11 -3.64
C ARG A 115 3.26 -3.90 -2.28
N LEU A 116 4.51 -3.43 -2.29
CA LEU A 116 5.20 -3.04 -1.07
C LEU A 116 4.50 -1.85 -0.38
N GLN A 117 4.10 -0.83 -1.14
CA GLN A 117 3.35 0.32 -0.63
C GLN A 117 1.99 -0.07 -0.05
N GLN A 118 1.30 -1.02 -0.68
CA GLN A 118 0.06 -1.62 -0.18
C GLN A 118 0.27 -2.58 1.00
N ARG A 119 1.51 -2.73 1.49
CA ARG A 119 1.91 -3.65 2.57
C ARG A 119 1.61 -5.12 2.28
N GLN A 120 1.48 -5.47 1.00
CA GLN A 120 1.28 -6.83 0.50
C GLN A 120 2.65 -7.48 0.27
N TYR A 121 3.40 -7.69 1.36
CA TYR A 121 4.83 -8.05 1.31
C TYR A 121 5.10 -9.33 0.51
N GLN A 122 4.28 -10.37 0.68
CA GLN A 122 4.44 -11.63 -0.06
C GLN A 122 4.34 -11.43 -1.58
N GLN A 123 3.40 -10.59 -2.03
CA GLN A 123 3.26 -10.29 -3.46
C GLN A 123 4.42 -9.42 -3.97
N ALA A 124 4.88 -8.47 -3.15
CA ALA A 124 6.07 -7.67 -3.47
C ALA A 124 7.31 -8.54 -3.62
N THR A 125 7.54 -9.47 -2.68
CA THR A 125 8.62 -10.47 -2.72
C THR A 125 8.57 -11.27 -4.03
N GLN A 126 7.40 -11.79 -4.42
CA GLN A 126 7.24 -12.53 -5.67
C GLN A 126 7.58 -11.68 -6.91
N LEU A 127 7.12 -10.43 -6.96
CA LEU A 127 7.36 -9.52 -8.07
C LEU A 127 8.83 -9.09 -8.18
N PHE A 128 9.48 -8.77 -7.06
CA PHE A 128 10.91 -8.44 -7.04
C PHE A 128 11.79 -9.64 -7.38
N GLN A 129 11.46 -10.84 -6.90
CA GLN A 129 12.16 -12.06 -7.32
C GLN A 129 11.97 -12.35 -8.81
N ARG A 130 10.76 -12.13 -9.35
CA ARG A 130 10.52 -12.24 -10.79
C ARG A 130 11.35 -11.21 -11.55
N PHE A 131 11.40 -9.96 -11.08
CA PHE A 131 12.22 -8.91 -11.66
C PHE A 131 13.67 -9.35 -11.76
N LEU A 132 14.29 -9.79 -10.64
CA LEU A 132 15.70 -10.17 -10.63
C LEU A 132 16.01 -11.41 -11.48
N ARG A 133 15.03 -12.28 -11.76
CA ARG A 133 15.18 -13.40 -12.70
C ARG A 133 15.08 -12.95 -14.17
N GLN A 134 14.13 -12.08 -14.48
CA GLN A 134 13.86 -11.64 -15.86
C GLN A 134 14.85 -10.56 -16.31
N PHE A 135 15.35 -9.78 -15.36
CA PHE A 135 16.19 -8.61 -15.55
C PHE A 135 17.41 -8.69 -14.60
N PRO A 136 18.34 -9.63 -14.82
CA PRO A 136 19.46 -9.87 -13.90
C PRO A 136 20.46 -8.70 -13.86
N ASP A 137 20.53 -7.92 -14.93
CA ASP A 137 21.40 -6.75 -15.07
C ASP A 137 20.60 -5.49 -15.42
N GLY A 138 21.16 -4.32 -15.12
CA GLY A 138 20.59 -3.03 -15.48
C GLY A 138 20.30 -2.13 -14.28
N PRO A 139 19.78 -0.92 -14.52
CA PRO A 139 19.86 0.17 -13.54
C PRO A 139 18.93 0.05 -12.34
N LEU A 140 17.97 -0.87 -12.39
CA LEU A 140 17.01 -1.11 -11.31
C LEU A 140 17.34 -2.36 -10.48
N VAL A 141 18.38 -3.13 -10.85
CA VAL A 141 18.73 -4.39 -10.16
C VAL A 141 19.06 -4.14 -8.71
N ASP A 142 20.00 -3.25 -8.43
CA ASP A 142 20.40 -2.95 -7.06
C ASP A 142 19.27 -2.40 -6.20
N ARG A 143 18.45 -1.50 -6.78
CA ARG A 143 17.26 -0.96 -6.09
C ARG A 143 16.28 -2.09 -5.78
N THR A 144 16.07 -3.01 -6.71
CA THR A 144 15.18 -4.17 -6.52
C THR A 144 15.72 -5.13 -5.47
N THR A 145 17.02 -5.44 -5.51
CA THR A 145 17.70 -6.29 -4.53
C THR A 145 17.59 -5.68 -3.12
N TYR A 146 17.80 -4.37 -3.00
CA TYR A 146 17.61 -3.65 -1.75
C TYR A 146 16.15 -3.72 -1.28
N LEU A 147 15.18 -3.40 -2.13
CA LEU A 147 13.76 -3.44 -1.78
C LEU A 147 13.28 -4.85 -1.42
N LEU A 148 13.80 -5.89 -2.09
CA LEU A 148 13.53 -7.29 -1.74
C LEU A 148 14.10 -7.62 -0.35
N GLY A 149 15.32 -7.18 -0.03
CA GLY A 149 15.88 -7.32 1.31
C GLY A 149 15.04 -6.61 2.38
N VAL A 150 14.61 -5.37 2.12
CA VAL A 150 13.70 -4.64 3.01
C VAL A 150 12.36 -5.36 3.16
N THR A 151 11.82 -5.92 2.08
CA THR A 151 10.56 -6.69 2.11
C THR A 151 10.71 -7.93 2.97
N HIS A 152 11.82 -8.67 2.86
CA HIS A 152 12.11 -9.81 3.74
C HIS A 152 12.16 -9.41 5.23
N ILE A 153 12.71 -8.24 5.57
CA ILE A 153 12.67 -7.72 6.95
C ILE A 153 11.23 -7.49 7.42
N LEU A 154 10.37 -6.91 6.57
CA LEU A 154 8.97 -6.65 6.90
C LEU A 154 8.16 -7.96 7.05
N GLU A 155 8.60 -9.04 6.40
CA GLU A 155 8.08 -10.40 6.55
C GLU A 155 8.66 -11.15 7.77
N GLY A 156 9.66 -10.58 8.46
CA GLY A 156 10.34 -11.21 9.60
C GLY A 156 11.46 -12.19 9.21
N GLN A 157 11.89 -12.18 7.95
CA GLN A 157 12.91 -13.06 7.39
C GLN A 157 14.28 -12.37 7.36
N ALA A 158 14.89 -12.17 8.54
CA ALA A 158 16.15 -11.44 8.69
C ALA A 158 17.31 -12.09 7.92
N ASP A 159 17.43 -13.42 7.95
CA ASP A 159 18.50 -14.13 7.25
C ASP A 159 18.41 -13.98 5.73
N ALA A 160 17.19 -14.08 5.17
CA ALA A 160 16.95 -13.87 3.75
C ALA A 160 17.29 -12.43 3.34
N ALA A 161 16.95 -11.44 4.16
CA ALA A 161 17.31 -10.06 3.93
C ALA A 161 18.84 -9.86 3.92
N LYS A 162 19.56 -10.46 4.88
CA LYS A 162 21.03 -10.40 4.95
C LYS A 162 21.68 -10.95 3.69
N GLN A 163 21.21 -12.09 3.19
CA GLN A 163 21.68 -12.66 1.92
C GLN A 163 21.45 -11.71 0.74
N ARG A 164 20.30 -11.02 0.68
CA ARG A 164 20.03 -10.04 -0.38
C ARG A 164 20.94 -8.82 -0.27
N PHE A 165 21.10 -8.27 0.93
CA PHE A 165 21.94 -7.09 1.13
C PHE A 165 23.41 -7.35 0.82
N THR A 166 23.93 -8.53 1.17
CA THR A 166 25.32 -8.93 0.85
C THR A 166 25.56 -9.18 -0.64
N SER A 167 24.51 -9.44 -1.42
CA SER A 167 24.60 -9.59 -2.88
C SER A 167 24.68 -8.26 -3.66
N LEU A 168 24.51 -7.10 -2.99
CA LEU A 168 24.64 -5.80 -3.64
C LEU A 168 26.10 -5.53 -4.03
N ALA A 169 26.31 -5.00 -5.23
CA ALA A 169 27.64 -4.62 -5.69
C ALA A 169 28.25 -3.52 -4.78
N PRO A 170 29.54 -3.55 -4.42
CA PRO A 170 30.15 -2.57 -3.52
C PRO A 170 29.99 -1.10 -3.94
N GLY A 171 29.92 -0.82 -5.25
CA GLY A 171 29.70 0.52 -5.80
C GLY A 171 28.23 0.97 -5.84
N SER A 172 27.30 0.12 -5.39
CA SER A 172 25.87 0.41 -5.44
C SER A 172 25.49 1.55 -4.49
N PRO A 173 24.66 2.51 -4.92
CA PRO A 173 24.14 3.56 -4.03
C PRO A 173 23.28 3.01 -2.87
N TRP A 174 22.87 1.73 -2.93
CA TRP A 174 22.03 1.09 -1.92
C TRP A 174 22.81 0.37 -0.81
N VAL A 175 24.13 0.13 -0.98
CA VAL A 175 24.95 -0.60 -0.01
C VAL A 175 24.98 0.08 1.36
N HIS A 176 25.14 1.40 1.41
CA HIS A 176 25.17 2.12 2.69
C HIS A 176 23.86 1.94 3.48
N ARG A 177 22.71 2.00 2.79
CA ARG A 177 21.40 1.77 3.42
C ARG A 177 21.24 0.32 3.86
N ALA A 178 21.69 -0.62 3.03
CA ALA A 178 21.64 -2.04 3.34
C ALA A 178 22.50 -2.41 4.57
N ASN A 179 23.69 -1.83 4.68
CA ASN A 179 24.59 -2.03 5.82
C ASN A 179 24.04 -1.41 7.11
N ALA A 180 23.40 -0.23 7.02
CA ALA A 180 22.74 0.40 8.16
C ALA A 180 21.59 -0.49 8.70
N ILE A 181 20.82 -1.13 7.82
CA ILE A 181 19.79 -2.09 8.21
C ILE A 181 20.42 -3.30 8.90
N GLN A 182 21.47 -3.89 8.31
CA GLN A 182 22.14 -5.05 8.91
C GLN A 182 22.69 -4.74 10.30
N GLY A 183 23.39 -3.63 10.48
CA GLY A 183 23.89 -3.21 11.79
C GLY A 183 22.75 -3.00 12.80
N ALA A 184 21.64 -2.40 12.38
CA ALA A 184 20.48 -2.23 13.26
C ALA A 184 19.81 -3.55 13.65
N LEU A 185 19.82 -4.55 12.75
CA LEU A 185 19.29 -5.89 13.04
C LEU A 185 20.22 -6.68 13.97
N ASP A 186 21.53 -6.59 13.77
CA ASP A 186 22.53 -7.28 14.61
C ASP A 186 22.53 -6.70 16.05
N MET A 187 22.20 -5.41 16.20
CA MET A 187 22.08 -4.75 17.51
C MET A 187 20.67 -4.83 18.12
N ALA A 188 19.68 -5.40 17.42
CA ALA A 188 18.31 -5.42 17.90
C ALA A 188 18.16 -6.39 19.09
N GLU A 189 17.76 -5.87 20.25
CA GLU A 189 17.43 -6.72 21.39
C GLU A 189 16.22 -7.62 21.11
N PRO A 190 16.17 -8.84 21.70
CA PRO A 190 14.99 -9.69 21.65
C PRO A 190 13.76 -8.93 22.11
N ARG A 191 12.76 -8.83 21.22
CA ARG A 191 11.60 -7.97 21.47
C ARG A 191 10.76 -8.52 22.62
N PRO A 192 10.27 -7.66 23.53
CA PRO A 192 9.43 -8.09 24.63
C PRO A 192 8.13 -8.70 24.08
N SER A 193 7.86 -9.94 24.49
CA SER A 193 6.60 -10.63 24.19
C SER A 193 5.93 -11.08 25.48
N LYS A 194 4.61 -11.18 25.45
CA LYS A 194 3.79 -11.61 26.59
C LYS A 194 3.23 -13.00 26.30
N SER A 195 3.40 -13.94 27.22
CA SER A 195 2.92 -15.30 27.07
C SER A 195 1.41 -15.37 27.37
N PRO A 196 0.57 -15.82 26.42
CA PRO A 196 -0.86 -16.02 26.68
C PRO A 196 -1.10 -17.04 27.79
N ARG A 197 -0.28 -18.10 27.87
CA ARG A 197 -0.39 -19.11 28.92
C ARG A 197 -0.12 -18.51 30.30
N VAL A 198 0.95 -17.72 30.45
CA VAL A 198 1.28 -17.05 31.71
C VAL A 198 0.17 -16.08 32.10
N ALA A 199 -0.33 -15.26 31.17
CA ALA A 199 -1.44 -14.35 31.42
C ALA A 199 -2.69 -15.10 31.92
N GLY A 200 -3.02 -16.23 31.29
CA GLY A 200 -4.15 -17.07 31.70
C GLY A 200 -3.96 -17.75 33.05
N ILE A 201 -2.77 -18.29 33.34
CA ILE A 201 -2.46 -18.91 34.65
C ILE A 201 -2.57 -17.88 35.75
N LEU A 202 -1.98 -16.69 35.57
CA LEU A 202 -2.07 -15.62 36.55
C LEU A 202 -3.53 -15.21 36.81
N ALA A 203 -4.31 -15.00 35.74
CA ALA A 203 -5.73 -14.68 35.85
C ALA A 203 -6.57 -15.78 36.53
N GLY A 204 -6.16 -17.05 36.39
CA GLY A 204 -6.78 -18.20 37.05
C GLY A 204 -6.25 -18.51 38.45
N ILE A 205 -5.25 -17.78 38.94
CA ILE A 205 -4.87 -17.79 40.36
C ILE A 205 -5.58 -16.65 41.07
N LEU A 206 -5.52 -15.46 40.47
CA LEU A 206 -6.08 -14.25 41.04
C LEU A 206 -6.78 -13.44 39.93
N PRO A 207 -8.09 -13.16 40.06
CA PRO A 207 -8.78 -12.28 39.11
C PRO A 207 -8.02 -10.97 38.88
N GLY A 208 -7.81 -10.63 37.61
CA GLY A 208 -7.06 -9.45 37.20
C GLY A 208 -5.53 -9.55 37.16
N ALA A 209 -4.89 -10.57 37.77
CA ALA A 209 -3.42 -10.67 37.76
C ALA A 209 -2.85 -10.89 36.35
N GLY A 210 -3.57 -11.60 35.49
CA GLY A 210 -3.23 -11.72 34.07
C GLY A 210 -3.20 -10.36 33.35
N HIS A 211 -4.14 -9.46 33.65
CA HIS A 211 -4.15 -8.12 33.08
C HIS A 211 -3.06 -7.21 33.68
N LEU A 212 -2.70 -7.37 34.95
CA LEU A 212 -1.52 -6.68 35.52
C LEU A 212 -0.23 -7.08 34.81
N TYR A 213 -0.04 -8.37 34.53
CA TYR A 213 1.10 -8.87 33.75
C TYR A 213 1.20 -8.22 32.36
N LEU A 214 0.06 -7.86 31.77
CA LEU A 214 -0.04 -7.14 30.50
C LEU A 214 0.07 -5.61 30.64
N GLY A 215 0.29 -5.09 31.85
CA GLY A 215 0.33 -3.64 32.10
C GLY A 215 -1.04 -2.96 31.98
N LYS A 216 -2.13 -3.69 32.21
CA LYS A 216 -3.53 -3.23 32.09
C LYS A 216 -4.18 -3.10 33.49
N PRO A 217 -3.80 -2.12 34.33
CA PRO A 217 -4.24 -2.03 35.73
C PRO A 217 -5.74 -1.80 35.90
N ARG A 218 -6.37 -1.05 35.00
CA ARG A 218 -7.83 -0.82 35.05
C ARG A 218 -8.60 -2.13 34.90
N HIS A 219 -8.25 -2.93 33.89
CA HIS A 219 -8.86 -4.25 33.68
C HIS A 219 -8.61 -5.19 34.87
N ALA A 220 -7.41 -5.13 35.46
CA ALA A 220 -7.09 -5.94 36.62
C ALA A 220 -7.97 -5.62 37.83
N ILE A 221 -8.09 -4.33 38.18
CA ILE A 221 -8.89 -3.88 39.31
C ILE A 221 -10.36 -4.21 39.09
N THR A 222 -10.90 -3.97 37.89
CA THR A 222 -12.30 -4.32 37.57
C THR A 222 -12.55 -5.82 37.73
N ALA A 223 -11.65 -6.68 37.24
CA ALA A 223 -11.79 -8.12 37.42
C ALA A 223 -11.78 -8.51 38.91
N LEU A 224 -10.83 -7.98 39.68
CA LEU A 224 -10.74 -8.26 41.12
C LEU A 224 -12.01 -7.85 41.88
N LEU A 225 -12.48 -6.61 41.65
CA LEU A 225 -13.66 -6.07 42.34
C LEU A 225 -14.93 -6.86 42.02
N LEU A 226 -15.11 -7.23 40.75
CA LEU A 226 -16.33 -7.84 40.28
C LEU A 226 -16.42 -9.32 40.70
N ASN A 227 -15.30 -10.05 40.70
CA ASN A 227 -15.25 -11.41 41.27
C ASN A 227 -15.46 -11.36 42.80
N GLY A 228 -14.84 -10.38 43.48
CA GLY A 228 -15.08 -10.14 44.90
C GLY A 228 -16.56 -9.88 45.21
N LEU A 229 -17.23 -9.05 44.41
CA LEU A 229 -18.65 -8.74 44.55
C LEU A 229 -19.53 -10.00 44.42
N PHE A 230 -19.31 -10.84 43.41
CA PHE A 230 -20.10 -12.07 43.24
C PHE A 230 -19.85 -13.08 44.36
N LEU A 231 -18.60 -13.27 44.77
CA LEU A 231 -18.25 -14.18 45.87
C LEU A 231 -18.86 -13.71 47.19
N THR A 232 -18.76 -12.41 47.51
CA THR A 232 -19.40 -11.84 48.69
C THR A 232 -20.91 -11.98 48.62
N GLY A 233 -21.54 -11.65 47.49
CA GLY A 233 -22.98 -11.80 47.29
C GLY A 233 -23.46 -13.24 47.46
N ALA A 234 -22.74 -14.21 46.87
CA ALA A 234 -23.06 -15.62 47.01
C ALA A 234 -22.94 -16.08 48.47
N THR A 235 -21.88 -15.66 49.17
CA THR A 235 -21.65 -15.98 50.59
C THR A 235 -22.78 -15.45 51.46
N VAL A 236 -23.17 -14.18 51.28
CA VAL A 236 -24.29 -13.57 52.01
C VAL A 236 -25.60 -14.32 51.74
N ALA A 237 -25.88 -14.65 50.47
CA ALA A 237 -27.09 -15.39 50.11
C ALA A 237 -27.18 -16.75 50.83
N PHE A 238 -26.07 -17.50 50.93
CA PHE A 238 -26.06 -18.75 51.69
C PHE A 238 -26.22 -18.55 53.20
N LEU A 239 -25.60 -17.52 53.78
CA LEU A 239 -25.73 -17.20 55.21
C LEU A 239 -27.16 -16.79 55.59
N GLU A 240 -27.91 -16.19 54.66
CA GLU A 240 -29.32 -15.80 54.85
C GLU A 240 -30.33 -16.90 54.47
N GLY A 241 -29.87 -18.10 54.08
CA GLY A 241 -30.74 -19.21 53.66
C GLY A 241 -31.37 -19.06 52.28
N LEU A 242 -30.86 -18.13 51.44
CA LEU A 242 -31.29 -17.89 50.06
C LEU A 242 -30.50 -18.76 49.07
N GLU A 243 -30.60 -20.08 49.21
CA GLU A 243 -29.77 -21.05 48.46
C GLU A 243 -29.84 -20.86 46.94
N ALA A 244 -31.04 -20.67 46.39
CA ALA A 244 -31.23 -20.47 44.96
C ALA A 244 -30.47 -19.24 44.44
N ALA A 245 -30.48 -18.14 45.19
CA ALA A 245 -29.75 -16.93 44.83
C ALA A 245 -28.24 -17.15 44.88
N GLY A 246 -27.74 -17.87 45.90
CA GLY A 246 -26.33 -18.23 46.03
C GLY A 246 -25.84 -19.07 44.84
N VAL A 247 -26.60 -20.08 44.43
CA VAL A 247 -26.28 -20.93 43.27
C VAL A 247 -26.28 -20.13 41.97
N ILE A 248 -27.26 -19.24 41.77
CA ILE A 248 -27.32 -18.37 40.59
C ILE A 248 -26.09 -17.45 40.54
N LEU A 249 -25.72 -16.83 41.66
CA LEU A 249 -24.54 -15.96 41.73
C LEU A 249 -23.24 -16.72 41.44
N LEU A 250 -23.07 -17.93 41.99
CA LEU A 250 -21.93 -18.77 41.67
C LEU A 250 -21.90 -19.19 40.20
N TYR A 251 -23.06 -19.50 39.60
CA TYR A 251 -23.14 -19.81 38.17
C TYR A 251 -22.62 -18.64 37.32
N PHE A 252 -23.09 -17.42 37.58
CA PHE A 252 -22.60 -16.23 36.89
C PHE A 252 -21.12 -15.97 37.16
N GLU A 253 -20.66 -16.16 38.40
CA GLU A 253 -19.27 -15.99 38.77
C GLU A 253 -18.36 -16.94 37.99
N THR A 254 -18.74 -18.23 37.85
CA THR A 254 -17.94 -19.17 37.05
C THR A 254 -17.78 -18.71 35.60
N GLY A 255 -18.85 -18.19 34.99
CA GLY A 255 -18.82 -17.63 33.64
C GLY A 255 -17.91 -16.40 33.55
N TRP A 256 -18.02 -15.49 34.51
CA TRP A 256 -17.20 -14.28 34.54
C TRP A 256 -15.71 -14.57 34.79
N TYR A 257 -15.43 -15.48 35.72
CA TYR A 257 -14.08 -15.93 36.08
C TYR A 257 -13.36 -16.55 34.88
N LEU A 258 -14.02 -17.47 34.16
CA LEU A 258 -13.49 -18.07 32.92
C LEU A 258 -13.32 -17.02 31.81
N GLY A 259 -14.25 -16.07 31.71
CA GLY A 259 -14.15 -14.91 30.82
C GLY A 259 -12.90 -14.06 31.09
N ASN A 260 -12.58 -13.79 32.35
CA ASN A 260 -11.39 -13.06 32.77
C ASN A 260 -10.10 -13.78 32.33
N ILE A 261 -10.01 -15.11 32.48
CA ILE A 261 -8.87 -15.91 32.04
C ILE A 261 -8.68 -15.80 30.52
N ASN A 262 -9.77 -15.96 29.76
CA ASN A 262 -9.72 -15.87 28.30
C ASN A 262 -9.38 -14.45 27.83
N SER A 263 -9.93 -13.42 28.50
CA SER A 263 -9.60 -12.02 28.26
C SER A 263 -8.12 -11.73 28.46
N ALA A 264 -7.50 -12.28 29.51
CA ALA A 264 -6.06 -12.13 29.74
C ALA A 264 -5.23 -12.84 28.66
N ARG A 265 -5.62 -14.04 28.23
CA ARG A 265 -4.95 -14.76 27.13
C ARG A 265 -5.01 -13.97 25.82
N GLU A 266 -6.19 -13.49 25.44
CA GLU A 266 -6.36 -12.71 24.21
C GLU A 266 -5.63 -11.36 24.30
N GLY A 267 -5.62 -10.74 25.48
CA GLY A 267 -4.85 -9.53 25.73
C GLY A 267 -3.35 -9.71 25.50
N ALA A 268 -2.79 -10.89 25.78
CA ALA A 268 -1.39 -11.20 25.48
C ALA A 268 -1.15 -11.35 23.96
N HIS A 269 -2.05 -12.02 23.25
CA HIS A 269 -1.98 -12.10 21.79
C HIS A 269 -2.09 -10.72 21.14
N GLU A 270 -3.02 -9.91 21.60
CA GLU A 270 -3.20 -8.53 21.16
C GLU A 270 -1.94 -7.69 21.40
N PHE A 271 -1.35 -7.76 22.59
CA PHE A 271 -0.10 -7.08 22.91
C PHE A 271 1.00 -7.44 21.91
N ASN A 272 1.19 -8.73 21.66
CA ASN A 272 2.23 -9.21 20.73
C ASN A 272 1.95 -8.78 19.29
N ARG A 273 0.69 -8.85 18.82
CA ARG A 273 0.30 -8.43 17.46
C ARG A 273 0.52 -6.93 17.25
N ARG A 274 0.07 -6.10 18.20
CA ARG A 274 0.23 -4.64 18.14
C ARG A 274 1.71 -4.26 18.13
N HIS A 275 2.50 -4.83 19.05
CA HIS A 275 3.93 -4.56 19.10
C HIS A 275 4.64 -4.96 17.79
N MET A 276 4.28 -6.11 17.21
CA MET A 276 4.82 -6.52 15.91
C MET A 276 4.42 -5.57 14.77
N GLN A 277 3.18 -5.07 14.77
CA GLN A 277 2.71 -4.09 13.79
C GLN A 277 3.45 -2.75 13.94
N ASP A 278 3.59 -2.22 15.15
CA ASP A 278 4.30 -0.97 15.42
C ASP A 278 5.74 -1.03 14.94
N VAL A 279 6.42 -2.15 15.20
CA VAL A 279 7.79 -2.34 14.73
C VAL A 279 7.83 -2.43 13.21
N ARG A 280 6.92 -3.19 12.60
CA ARG A 280 6.86 -3.26 11.13
C ARG A 280 6.59 -1.89 10.51
N ASP A 281 5.75 -1.07 11.12
CA ASP A 281 5.48 0.31 10.69
C ASP A 281 6.70 1.20 10.81
N GLN A 282 7.44 1.06 11.90
CA GLN A 282 8.69 1.79 12.09
C GLN A 282 9.73 1.37 11.05
N LEU A 283 9.94 0.06 10.86
CA LEU A 283 10.83 -0.49 9.84
C LEU A 283 10.44 -0.01 8.43
N TYR A 284 9.14 -0.01 8.13
CA TYR A 284 8.63 0.49 6.85
C TYR A 284 8.99 1.97 6.66
N LYS A 285 8.68 2.82 7.65
CA LYS A 285 8.97 4.26 7.59
C LYS A 285 10.47 4.57 7.49
N THR A 286 11.29 3.78 8.16
CA THR A 286 12.75 4.01 8.22
C THR A 286 13.46 3.51 6.97
N TYR A 287 13.06 2.35 6.43
CA TYR A 287 13.86 1.63 5.43
C TYR A 287 13.23 1.52 4.05
N VAL A 288 11.93 1.79 3.89
CA VAL A 288 11.32 1.83 2.56
C VAL A 288 11.55 3.22 1.96
N PRO A 289 12.30 3.33 0.84
CA PRO A 289 12.52 4.61 0.17
C PRO A 289 11.23 5.10 -0.51
N PRO A 290 11.12 6.41 -0.78
CA PRO A 290 10.04 6.93 -1.62
C PRO A 290 9.97 6.22 -2.97
N GLY A 291 8.74 6.07 -3.47
CA GLY A 291 8.46 5.45 -4.77
C GLY A 291 9.28 6.09 -5.90
N LEU A 292 9.69 5.31 -6.90
CA LEU A 292 10.40 5.83 -8.06
C LEU A 292 9.49 6.77 -8.84
N THR A 293 9.85 8.03 -9.01
CA THR A 293 8.99 8.99 -9.74
C THR A 293 9.46 9.17 -11.18
N ILE A 294 8.57 9.68 -12.04
CA ILE A 294 8.92 10.01 -13.43
C ILE A 294 10.13 10.95 -13.53
N LYS A 295 10.27 11.90 -12.59
CA LYS A 295 11.37 12.87 -12.54
C LYS A 295 12.75 12.23 -12.29
N GLN A 296 12.77 11.01 -11.76
CA GLN A 296 14.00 10.26 -11.47
C GLN A 296 14.40 9.33 -12.62
N LEU A 297 13.55 9.13 -13.63
CA LEU A 297 13.89 8.26 -14.77
C LEU A 297 15.04 8.81 -15.61
N PRO A 298 15.10 10.13 -15.93
CA PRO A 298 16.25 10.71 -16.59
C PRO A 298 17.46 10.63 -15.65
N GLY A 299 18.44 9.79 -15.99
CA GLY A 299 19.63 9.54 -15.17
C GLY A 299 19.74 8.11 -14.63
N LEU A 300 18.69 7.30 -14.74
CA LEU A 300 18.80 5.86 -14.46
C LEU A 300 19.40 5.08 -15.62
N GLY A 301 19.55 5.64 -16.82
CA GLY A 301 20.03 4.87 -17.98
C GLY A 301 19.03 3.86 -18.51
N LEU A 302 17.72 4.07 -18.26
CA LEU A 302 16.64 3.39 -18.95
C LEU A 302 16.44 4.03 -20.34
N ASN A 303 16.41 3.22 -21.38
CA ASN A 303 16.10 3.63 -22.75
C ASN A 303 14.57 3.72 -22.93
N ILE A 304 13.97 4.72 -22.29
CA ILE A 304 12.55 5.03 -22.39
C ILE A 304 12.39 6.39 -23.07
N GLN A 305 11.81 6.39 -24.26
CA GLN A 305 11.49 7.62 -24.99
C GLN A 305 10.09 8.09 -24.61
N PHE A 306 10.02 9.10 -23.75
CA PHE A 306 8.79 9.83 -23.47
C PHE A 306 8.57 10.91 -24.53
#